data_AF-A0A1I9G9U1-F1
#
_entry.id   AF-A0A1I9G9U1-F1
#
_cell.length_a   1.000
_cell.length_b   1.000
_cell.length_c   1.000
_cell.angle_alpha   90.00
_cell.angle_beta   90.00
_cell.angle_gamma   90.00
#
_symmetry.space_group_name_H-M   'P 1'
#
loop_
_entity.id
_entity.type
_entity.pdbx_description
1 polymer ?
#
loop_
_entity_poly.entity_id
_entity_poly.type
_entity_poly.pdbx_seq_one_letter_code
_entity_poly.pdbx_strand_id
1 'polypeptide(L)'
;NMALLAPFASATKQANVKQKPFMLQTLSKLIESVYSIKPRQAEAVGLPVLWELLRTPPRSCSDPEVREAIRHYAITMARCIGIKTLLQLSTFRINPNQKKTLQELIS
;
A
#
# COMPACT_ATOMS: atom_id res chain seq x y z
N ASN A 1 -12.02 8.42 10.85
CA ASN A 1 -11.23 7.82 9.74
C ASN A 1 -10.35 8.85 9.01
N MET A 2 -10.88 9.95 8.47
CA MET A 2 -10.07 10.93 7.70
C MET A 2 -8.93 11.60 8.49
N ALA A 3 -9.18 12.09 9.71
CA ALA A 3 -8.15 12.75 10.52
C ALA A 3 -7.00 11.80 10.92
N LEU A 4 -7.26 10.50 10.95
CA LEU A 4 -6.27 9.48 11.31
C LEU A 4 -5.48 8.98 10.09
N LEU A 5 -5.97 9.19 8.87
CA LEU A 5 -5.40 8.56 7.67
C LEU A 5 -3.91 8.94 7.46
N ALA A 6 -3.60 10.24 7.46
CA ALA A 6 -2.24 10.72 7.28
C ALA A 6 -1.27 10.32 8.42
N PRO A 7 -1.58 10.55 9.71
CA PRO A 7 -0.69 10.13 10.79
C PRO A 7 -0.54 8.61 10.86
N PHE A 8 -1.60 7.85 10.60
CA PHE A 8 -1.53 6.38 10.61
C PHE A 8 -0.71 5.83 9.46
N ALA A 9 -0.80 6.42 8.27
CA ALA A 9 0.07 6.06 7.14
C ALA A 9 1.55 6.35 7.44
N SER A 10 1.85 7.50 8.08
CA SER A 10 3.20 7.82 8.53
C SER A 10 3.73 6.80 9.54
N ALA A 11 2.93 6.44 10.54
CA ALA A 11 3.29 5.42 11.52
C ALA A 11 3.46 4.03 10.87
N THR A 12 2.65 3.69 9.87
CA THR A 12 2.73 2.41 9.15
C THR A 12 4.05 2.27 8.40
N LYS A 13 4.59 3.36 7.85
CA LYS A 13 5.92 3.39 7.21
C LYS A 13 7.03 3.04 8.19
N GLN A 14 6.96 3.58 9.41
CA GLN A 14 7.95 3.41 10.47
C GLN A 14 7.77 2.13 11.30
N ALA A 15 6.66 1.40 11.12
CA ALA A 15 6.36 0.20 11.88
C ALA A 15 7.43 -0.89 11.68
N ASN A 16 7.81 -1.55 12.77
CA ASN A 16 8.72 -2.70 12.75
C ASN A 16 8.02 -3.96 12.20
N VAL A 17 8.79 -5.01 11.93
CA VAL A 17 8.31 -6.28 11.35
C VAL A 17 7.11 -6.87 12.09
N LYS A 18 7.09 -6.81 13.43
CA LYS A 18 5.98 -7.36 14.25
C LYS A 18 4.70 -6.53 14.16
N GLN A 19 4.83 -5.21 14.00
CA GLN A 19 3.70 -4.29 13.92
C GLN A 19 3.18 -4.10 12.49
N LYS A 20 4.05 -4.30 11.49
CA LYS A 20 3.77 -4.01 10.07
C LYS A 20 2.49 -4.69 9.56
N PRO A 21 2.21 -5.98 9.86
CA PRO A 21 1.01 -6.65 9.36
C PRO A 21 -0.26 -5.97 9.86
N PHE A 22 -0.36 -5.74 11.17
CA PHE A 22 -1.50 -5.09 11.80
C PHE A 22 -1.72 -3.67 11.28
N MET A 23 -0.63 -2.90 11.15
CA MET A 23 -0.68 -1.52 10.66
C MET A 23 -1.15 -1.48 9.20
N LEU A 24 -0.64 -2.34 8.32
CA LEU A 24 -1.07 -2.40 6.93
C LEU A 24 -2.54 -2.80 6.79
N GLN A 25 -3.00 -3.81 7.53
CA GLN A 25 -4.41 -4.23 7.53
C GLN A 25 -5.35 -3.10 7.98
N THR A 26 -4.96 -2.37 9.03
CA THR A 26 -5.75 -1.23 9.53
C THR A 26 -5.76 -0.09 8.52
N LEU A 27 -4.61 0.20 7.90
CA LEU A 27 -4.51 1.22 6.87
C LEU A 27 -5.34 0.86 5.63
N SER A 28 -5.38 -0.42 5.20
CA SER A 28 -6.26 -0.87 4.10
C SER A 28 -7.72 -0.50 4.37
N LYS A 29 -8.25 -0.84 5.56
CA LYS A 29 -9.63 -0.53 5.94
C LYS A 29 -9.90 0.98 5.97
N LEU A 30 -8.94 1.76 6.47
CA LEU A 30 -9.04 3.22 6.48
C LEU A 30 -9.05 3.80 5.08
N ILE A 31 -8.20 3.30 4.18
CA ILE A 31 -8.16 3.70 2.77
C ILE A 31 -9.50 3.41 2.11
N GLU A 32 -10.03 2.19 2.21
CA GLU A 32 -11.33 1.83 1.63
C GLU A 32 -12.45 2.74 2.13
N SER A 33 -12.51 2.97 3.45
CA SER A 33 -13.52 3.82 4.07
C SER A 33 -13.41 5.29 3.64
N VAL A 34 -12.20 5.81 3.45
CA VAL A 34 -12.00 7.21 3.03
C VAL A 34 -12.18 7.36 1.53
N TYR A 35 -11.84 6.35 0.73
CA TYR A 35 -11.87 6.42 -0.73
C TYR A 35 -13.28 6.67 -1.27
N SER A 36 -14.31 6.12 -0.64
CA SER A 36 -15.73 6.37 -1.03
C SER A 36 -16.17 7.82 -0.84
N ILE A 37 -15.47 8.60 -0.01
CA ILE A 37 -15.82 10.00 0.31
C ILE A 37 -14.82 10.98 -0.33
N LYS A 38 -13.52 10.67 -0.26
CA LYS A 38 -12.42 11.52 -0.72
C LYS A 38 -11.33 10.67 -1.41
N PRO A 39 -11.58 10.19 -2.64
CA PRO A 39 -10.66 9.29 -3.35
C PRO A 39 -9.27 9.91 -3.53
N ARG A 40 -9.20 11.18 -3.96
CA ARG A 40 -7.91 11.90 -4.13
C ARG A 40 -7.07 11.97 -2.85
N GLN A 41 -7.71 12.12 -1.69
CA GLN A 41 -6.99 12.17 -0.41
C GLN A 41 -6.49 10.77 -0.02
N ALA A 42 -7.32 9.75 -0.20
CA ALA A 42 -6.93 8.37 0.02
C ALA A 42 -5.75 7.97 -0.88
N GLU A 43 -5.77 8.34 -2.16
CA GLU A 43 -4.64 8.13 -3.08
C GLU A 43 -3.38 8.87 -2.65
N ALA A 44 -3.49 10.15 -2.31
CA ALA A 44 -2.36 10.99 -1.93
C ALA A 44 -1.63 10.46 -0.69
N VAL A 45 -2.34 9.78 0.22
CA VAL A 45 -1.76 9.17 1.41
C VAL A 45 -1.33 7.72 1.16
N GLY A 46 -2.17 6.93 0.48
CA GLY A 46 -1.99 5.50 0.35
C GLY A 46 -0.93 5.08 -0.68
N LEU A 47 -0.83 5.78 -1.81
CA LEU A 47 0.12 5.46 -2.87
C LEU A 47 1.58 5.61 -2.41
N PRO A 48 1.98 6.69 -1.71
CA PRO A 48 3.33 6.80 -1.16
C PRO A 48 3.74 5.68 -0.20
N VAL A 49 2.78 5.07 0.51
CA VAL A 49 3.06 3.88 1.35
C VAL A 49 3.34 2.67 0.47
N LEU A 50 2.49 2.42 -0.53
CA LEU A 50 2.66 1.30 -1.47
C LEU A 50 4.00 1.34 -2.20
N TRP A 51 4.40 2.52 -2.70
CA TRP A 51 5.68 2.69 -3.40
C TRP A 51 6.88 2.42 -2.51
N GLU A 52 6.81 2.78 -1.23
CA GLU A 52 7.87 2.53 -0.26
C GLU A 52 7.99 1.04 0.07
N LEU A 53 6.86 0.34 0.24
CA LEU A 53 6.85 -1.11 0.45
C LEU A 53 7.49 -1.86 -0.71
N LEU A 54 7.21 -1.45 -1.94
CA LEU A 54 7.79 -2.06 -3.15
C LEU A 54 9.27 -1.71 -3.35
N ARG A 55 9.74 -0.58 -2.81
CA ARG A 55 11.16 -0.21 -2.84
C ARG A 55 11.99 -0.91 -1.76
N THR A 56 11.36 -1.30 -0.66
CA THR A 56 12.04 -1.96 0.45
C THR A 56 12.54 -3.33 0.00
N PRO A 57 13.83 -3.66 0.18
CA PRO A 57 14.37 -4.92 -0.29
C PRO A 57 13.69 -6.12 0.37
N PRO A 58 13.58 -7.26 -0.34
CA PRO A 58 12.81 -8.44 0.08
C PRO A 58 13.29 -9.09 1.40
N ARG A 59 14.45 -8.68 1.95
CA ARG A 59 14.93 -9.14 3.26
C ARG A 59 14.03 -8.68 4.41
N SER A 60 13.33 -7.55 4.26
CA SER A 60 12.28 -7.09 5.20
C SER A 60 10.92 -7.77 4.96
N CYS A 61 10.80 -8.51 3.85
CA CYS A 61 9.65 -9.32 3.44
C CYS A 61 9.93 -10.82 3.60
N SER A 62 10.93 -11.24 4.39
CA SER A 62 11.13 -12.66 4.68
C SER A 62 9.98 -13.25 5.51
N ASP A 63 9.32 -12.38 6.29
CA ASP A 63 8.17 -12.74 7.09
C ASP A 63 6.91 -12.94 6.22
N PRO A 64 6.26 -14.13 6.28
CA PRO A 64 5.10 -14.44 5.45
C PRO A 64 3.87 -13.58 5.81
N GLU A 65 3.70 -13.19 7.08
CA GLU A 65 2.58 -12.34 7.50
C GLU A 65 2.74 -10.91 6.97
N VAL A 66 3.97 -10.39 6.97
CA VAL A 66 4.27 -9.09 6.38
C VAL A 66 4.01 -9.11 4.88
N ARG A 67 4.43 -10.16 4.17
CA ARG A 67 4.16 -10.32 2.73
C ARG A 67 2.67 -10.34 2.43
N GLU A 68 1.91 -11.12 3.19
CA GLU A 68 0.46 -11.21 3.00
C GLU A 68 -0.23 -9.87 3.26
N ALA A 69 0.20 -9.14 4.30
CA ALA A 69 -0.33 -7.80 4.57
C ALA A 69 0.00 -6.79 3.46
N ILE A 70 1.21 -6.85 2.88
CA ILE A 70 1.57 -6.03 1.71
C ILE A 70 0.70 -6.39 0.50
N ARG A 71 0.50 -7.70 0.24
CA ARG A 71 -0.35 -8.17 -0.85
C ARG A 71 -1.78 -7.65 -0.68
N HIS A 72 -2.37 -7.82 0.50
CA HIS A 72 -3.69 -7.32 0.81
C HIS A 72 -3.77 -5.81 0.57
N TYR A 73 -2.80 -5.04 1.08
CA TYR A 73 -2.76 -3.60 0.89
C TYR A 73 -2.70 -3.20 -0.61
N ALA A 74 -1.88 -3.88 -1.40
CA ALA A 74 -1.80 -3.66 -2.85
C ALA A 74 -3.13 -3.98 -3.56
N ILE A 75 -3.79 -5.08 -3.19
CA ILE A 75 -5.11 -5.47 -3.72
C ILE A 75 -6.17 -4.43 -3.37
N THR A 76 -6.21 -3.96 -2.12
CA THR A 76 -7.12 -2.89 -1.69
C THR A 76 -6.91 -1.63 -2.52
N MET A 77 -5.66 -1.19 -2.70
CA MET A 77 -5.34 -0.04 -3.54
C MET A 77 -5.79 -0.23 -4.99
N ALA A 78 -5.59 -1.43 -5.55
CA ALA A 78 -6.02 -1.77 -6.90
C ALA A 78 -7.55 -1.81 -7.06
N ARG A 79 -8.28 -2.24 -6.03
CA ARG A 79 -9.75 -2.23 -6.01
C ARG A 79 -10.30 -0.81 -5.96
N CYS A 80 -9.71 0.07 -5.15
CA CYS A 80 -10.13 1.47 -5.06
C CYS A 80 -9.82 2.24 -6.36
N ILE A 81 -8.57 2.16 -6.83
CA ILE A 81 -8.05 3.03 -7.91
C ILE A 81 -8.28 2.43 -9.31
N GLY A 82 -8.43 1.11 -9.38
CA GLY A 82 -8.43 0.34 -10.61
C GLY A 82 -7.03 -0.13 -10.99
N ILE A 83 -6.91 -1.40 -11.39
CA ILE A 83 -5.64 -2.05 -11.74
C ILE A 83 -4.88 -1.27 -12.82
N LYS A 84 -5.56 -0.89 -13.91
CA LYS A 84 -4.94 -0.16 -15.03
C LYS A 84 -4.34 1.17 -14.58
N THR A 85 -5.11 1.95 -13.83
CA THR A 85 -4.72 3.26 -13.30
C THR A 85 -3.56 3.11 -12.32
N LEU A 86 -3.62 2.14 -11.40
CA LEU A 86 -2.55 1.88 -10.43
C LEU A 86 -1.22 1.54 -11.13
N LEU A 87 -1.27 0.69 -12.14
CA LEU A 87 -0.08 0.33 -12.94
C LEU A 87 0.46 1.51 -13.75
N GLN A 88 -0.41 2.39 -14.27
CA GLN A 88 0.03 3.62 -14.93
C GLN A 88 0.76 4.55 -13.94
N LEU A 89 0.17 4.82 -12.78
CA LEU A 89 0.75 5.68 -11.73
C LEU A 89 2.09 5.14 -11.20
N SER A 90 2.26 3.82 -11.19
CA SER A 90 3.52 3.19 -10.77
C SER A 90 4.71 3.51 -11.68
N THR A 91 4.46 3.75 -12.98
CA THR A 91 5.51 3.89 -14.01
C THR A 91 6.52 5.00 -13.70
N PHE A 92 6.08 6.08 -13.05
CA PHE A 92 6.92 7.24 -12.70
C PHE A 92 7.44 7.20 -11.24
N ARG A 93 7.21 6.09 -10.53
CA ARG A 93 7.47 5.99 -9.08
C ARG A 93 8.33 4.80 -8.70
N ILE A 94 8.28 3.71 -9.45
CA ILE A 94 9.01 2.48 -9.18
C ILE A 94 9.67 1.95 -10.46
N ASN A 95 10.71 1.14 -10.32
CA ASN A 95 11.44 0.57 -11.46
C ASN A 95 10.68 -0.61 -12.10
N PRO A 96 11.08 -1.10 -13.28
CA PRO A 96 10.37 -2.19 -13.98
C PRO A 96 10.23 -3.49 -13.15
N ASN A 97 11.25 -3.86 -12.37
CA ASN A 97 11.20 -5.06 -11.51
C ASN A 97 10.15 -4.90 -10.41
N GLN A 98 10.12 -3.74 -9.75
CA GLN A 98 9.13 -3.42 -8.72
C GLN A 98 7.71 -3.35 -9.30
N LYS A 99 7.57 -2.85 -10.54
CA LYS A 99 6.30 -2.84 -11.26
C LYS A 99 5.83 -4.26 -11.59
N LYS A 100 6.73 -5.16 -11.96
CA LYS A 100 6.42 -6.59 -12.14
C LYS A 100 5.95 -7.22 -10.82
N THR A 101 6.64 -6.96 -9.71
CA THR A 101 6.20 -7.41 -8.38
C THR A 101 4.82 -6.87 -8.03
N LEU A 102 4.55 -5.59 -8.29
CA LEU A 102 3.22 -5.02 -8.08
C LEU A 102 2.16 -5.75 -8.92
N GLN A 103 2.44 -6.03 -10.20
CA GLN A 103 1.54 -6.81 -11.05
C GLN A 103 1.28 -8.19 -10.47
N GLU A 104 2.31 -8.91 -10.03
CA GLU A 104 2.17 -10.24 -9.41
C GLU A 104 1.34 -10.21 -8.11
N LEU A 105 1.44 -9.13 -7.33
CA LEU A 105 0.69 -8.99 -6.07
C LEU A 105 -0.81 -8.75 -6.28
N ILE A 106 -1.18 -8.01 -7.33
CA ILE A 106 -2.56 -7.59 -7.61
C ILE A 106 -3.27 -8.44 -8.68
N SER A 107 -2.55 -9.39 -9.28
CA SER A 107 -3.10 -10.40 -10.20
C SER A 107 -3.70 -11.58 -9.45
#